data_AF-A0A0W8FKU0-F1
#
_entry.id   AF-A0A0W8FKU0-F1
#
_cell.length_a   1.000
_cell.length_b   1.000
_cell.length_c   1.000
_cell.angle_alpha   90.00
_cell.angle_beta   90.00
_cell.angle_gamma   90.00
#
_symmetry.space_group_name_H-M   'P 1'
#
loop_
_entity.id
_entity.type
_entity.pdbx_description
1 polymer ?
#
loop_
_entity_poly.entity_id
_entity_poly.type
_entity_poly.pdbx_seq_one_letter_code
_entity_poly.pdbx_strand_id
1 'polypeptide(L)'
;MLSRRMMDAQRTGTERNPLWGAIGLSPMDVTALIDGGVDEPLIEDLLFGFTWIRWNDTETLRTVRRDLMVQHGWRRPIVERPVPRSFALLKLLFLPGEIKMNGETVAIKPEPSIIPCLRGGQIRDACKVAGRRLSSAGVIPVTTDFPDGSDGMRMAAALLLPIQGDQEIMRLVLRQQQKEA
;
A
#
# COMPACT_ATOMS: atom_id res chain seq x y z
N MET A 1 -5.88 -11.22 -7.49
CA MET A 1 -6.26 -11.21 -6.05
C MET A 1 -6.84 -9.86 -5.59
N LEU A 2 -6.17 -8.72 -5.86
CA LEU A 2 -6.60 -7.38 -5.42
C LEU A 2 -8.00 -6.98 -5.90
N SER A 3 -8.29 -7.13 -7.20
CA SER A 3 -9.60 -6.77 -7.77
C SER A 3 -10.75 -7.48 -7.06
N ARG A 4 -10.59 -8.77 -6.75
CA ARG A 4 -11.61 -9.55 -6.03
C ARG A 4 -11.84 -9.01 -4.63
N ARG A 5 -10.77 -8.75 -3.87
CA ARG A 5 -10.88 -8.16 -2.52
C ARG A 5 -11.60 -6.81 -2.55
N MET A 6 -11.28 -5.95 -3.53
CA MET A 6 -11.94 -4.66 -3.67
C MET A 6 -13.43 -4.80 -4.05
N MET A 7 -13.77 -5.70 -4.97
CA MET A 7 -15.16 -5.97 -5.35
C MET A 7 -15.98 -6.50 -4.17
N ASP A 8 -15.44 -7.43 -3.40
CA ASP A 8 -16.12 -7.95 -2.21
C ASP A 8 -16.32 -6.86 -1.15
N ALA A 9 -15.31 -6.04 -0.88
CA ALA A 9 -15.43 -4.92 0.06
C ALA A 9 -16.48 -3.89 -0.38
N GLN A 10 -16.55 -3.59 -1.69
CA GLN A 10 -17.58 -2.71 -2.23
C GLN A 10 -18.98 -3.32 -2.10
N ARG A 11 -19.12 -4.62 -2.41
CA ARG A 11 -20.41 -5.34 -2.31
C ARG A 11 -20.93 -5.40 -0.87
N THR A 12 -20.05 -5.55 0.11
CA THR A 12 -20.42 -5.62 1.53
C THR A 12 -20.47 -4.24 2.21
N GLY A 13 -20.14 -3.16 1.50
CA GLY A 13 -20.12 -1.81 2.06
C GLY A 13 -19.07 -1.61 3.15
N THR A 14 -17.97 -2.36 3.11
CA THR A 14 -16.94 -2.30 4.16
C THR A 14 -16.29 -0.92 4.20
N GLU A 15 -16.25 -0.29 5.37
CA GLU A 15 -15.67 1.05 5.56
C GLU A 15 -14.14 1.05 5.41
N ARG A 16 -13.50 -0.09 5.69
CA ARG A 16 -12.04 -0.27 5.68
C ARG A 16 -11.57 -1.10 4.50
N ASN A 17 -10.38 -0.81 4.00
CA ASN A 17 -9.78 -1.61 2.94
C ASN A 17 -9.42 -3.01 3.45
N PRO A 18 -9.77 -4.10 2.71
CA PRO A 18 -9.48 -5.49 3.07
C PRO A 18 -8.02 -5.89 2.78
N LEU A 19 -7.08 -5.01 3.14
CA LEU A 19 -5.65 -5.13 2.85
C LEU A 19 -4.79 -5.14 4.12
N TRP A 20 -5.42 -5.48 5.25
CA TRP A 20 -4.70 -5.68 6.48
C TRP A 20 -3.79 -6.91 6.40
N GLY A 21 -2.61 -6.80 7.00
CA GLY A 21 -1.68 -7.91 7.19
C GLY A 21 -0.97 -7.79 8.55
N ALA A 22 -0.66 -8.94 9.16
CA ALA A 22 -0.02 -8.99 10.46
C ALA A 22 1.46 -8.53 10.43
N ILE A 23 2.12 -8.66 9.29
CA ILE A 23 3.52 -8.32 9.07
C ILE A 23 3.53 -7.26 7.98
N GLY A 24 3.88 -6.02 8.32
CA GLY A 24 3.99 -4.91 7.37
C GLY A 24 5.41 -4.74 6.88
N LEU A 25 5.57 -4.34 5.62
CA LEU A 25 6.86 -4.10 4.98
C LEU A 25 7.24 -2.62 5.04
N SER A 26 8.55 -2.32 5.03
CA SER A 26 9.00 -0.97 4.71
C SER A 26 8.54 -0.60 3.31
N PRO A 27 8.04 0.63 3.07
CA PRO A 27 7.73 1.10 1.72
C PRO A 27 8.93 1.01 0.75
N MET A 28 10.17 1.07 1.26
CA MET A 28 11.39 0.95 0.44
C MET A 28 11.62 -0.49 -0.05
N ASP A 29 11.26 -1.50 0.74
CA ASP A 29 11.38 -2.90 0.32
C ASP A 29 10.33 -3.25 -0.74
N VAL A 30 9.16 -2.59 -0.69
CA VAL A 30 8.12 -2.74 -1.72
C VAL A 30 8.62 -2.31 -3.10
N THR A 31 9.52 -1.32 -3.16
CA THR A 31 10.17 -0.90 -4.41
C THR A 31 10.86 -2.06 -5.12
N ALA A 32 11.41 -3.04 -4.40
CA ALA A 32 12.01 -4.22 -5.02
C ALA A 32 11.02 -5.01 -5.86
N LEU A 33 9.75 -5.15 -5.42
CA LEU A 33 8.71 -5.79 -6.23
C LEU A 33 8.34 -4.92 -7.43
N ILE A 34 8.20 -3.60 -7.24
CA ILE A 34 7.82 -2.68 -8.32
C ILE A 34 8.85 -2.71 -9.46
N ASP A 35 10.13 -2.75 -9.12
CA ASP A 35 11.24 -2.77 -10.06
C ASP A 35 11.54 -4.18 -10.64
N GLY A 36 10.80 -5.21 -10.20
CA GLY A 36 11.04 -6.60 -10.61
C GLY A 36 12.33 -7.21 -10.04
N GLY A 37 12.87 -6.63 -8.97
CA GLY A 37 14.06 -7.11 -8.26
C GLY A 37 13.78 -8.22 -7.24
N VAL A 38 12.72 -9.00 -7.43
CA VAL A 38 12.35 -10.14 -6.59
C VAL A 38 12.15 -11.38 -7.43
N ASP A 39 12.40 -12.55 -6.84
CA ASP A 39 12.10 -13.84 -7.47
C ASP A 39 10.59 -14.11 -7.33
N GLU A 40 9.82 -13.64 -8.30
CA GLU A 40 8.36 -13.80 -8.34
C GLU A 40 7.91 -15.28 -8.34
N PRO A 41 8.55 -16.20 -9.10
CA PRO A 41 8.28 -17.64 -8.99
C PRO A 41 8.48 -18.20 -7.58
N LEU A 42 9.59 -17.85 -6.91
CA LEU A 42 9.83 -18.30 -5.54
C LEU A 42 8.78 -17.75 -4.57
N ILE A 43 8.35 -16.49 -4.75
CA ILE A 43 7.26 -15.91 -3.95
C ILE A 43 5.97 -16.70 -4.16
N GLU A 44 5.65 -17.10 -5.38
CA GLU A 44 4.47 -17.92 -5.67
C GLU A 44 4.52 -19.29 -4.98
N ASP A 45 5.67 -19.97 -5.05
CA ASP A 45 5.89 -21.26 -4.37
C ASP A 45 5.77 -21.13 -2.84
N LEU A 46 6.33 -20.05 -2.27
CA LEU A 46 6.20 -19.76 -0.83
C LEU A 46 4.75 -19.45 -0.44
N LEU A 47 4.02 -18.67 -1.25
CA LEU A 47 2.61 -18.38 -1.02
C LEU A 47 1.77 -19.66 -1.05
N PHE A 48 2.08 -20.59 -1.96
CA PHE A 48 1.45 -21.90 -1.99
C PHE A 48 1.74 -22.68 -0.71
N GLY A 49 3.00 -22.76 -0.27
CA GLY A 49 3.37 -23.39 1.00
C GLY A 49 2.66 -22.77 2.21
N PHE A 50 2.50 -21.44 2.22
CA PHE A 50 1.79 -20.73 3.28
C PHE A 50 0.29 -21.02 3.35
N THR A 51 -0.32 -21.60 2.31
CA THR A 51 -1.73 -22.06 2.40
C THR A 51 -1.91 -23.22 3.39
N TRP A 52 -0.83 -23.91 3.76
CA TRP A 52 -0.84 -25.04 4.71
C TRP A 52 -0.73 -24.57 6.16
N ILE A 53 -0.34 -23.31 6.39
CA ILE A 53 -0.20 -22.74 7.72
C ILE A 53 -1.59 -22.39 8.29
N ARG A 54 -1.80 -22.72 9.56
CA ARG A 54 -3.01 -22.34 10.31
C ARG A 54 -2.94 -20.88 10.77
N TRP A 55 -3.30 -19.96 9.88
CA TRP A 55 -3.30 -18.50 10.16
C TRP A 55 -4.33 -18.04 11.20
N ASN A 56 -5.23 -18.90 11.68
CA ASN A 56 -6.19 -18.52 12.72
C ASN A 56 -5.62 -18.60 14.15
N ASP A 57 -4.39 -19.10 14.32
CA ASP A 57 -3.70 -19.10 15.60
C ASP A 57 -3.12 -17.70 15.91
N THR A 58 -3.93 -16.89 16.60
CA THR A 58 -3.56 -15.51 16.92
C THR A 58 -2.39 -15.38 17.91
N GLU A 59 -2.14 -16.39 18.74
CA GLU A 59 -1.03 -16.35 19.71
C GLU A 59 0.29 -16.60 19.00
N THR A 60 0.35 -17.66 18.19
CA THR A 60 1.53 -17.95 17.35
C THR A 60 1.85 -16.78 16.42
N LEU A 61 0.83 -16.17 15.79
CA LEU A 61 1.05 -14.99 14.94
C LEU A 61 1.61 -13.79 15.69
N ARG A 62 1.17 -13.54 16.93
CA ARG A 62 1.73 -12.46 17.77
C ARG A 62 3.18 -12.73 18.10
N THR A 63 3.53 -13.97 18.42
CA THR A 63 4.91 -14.39 18.73
C THR A 63 5.82 -14.20 17.52
N VAL A 64 5.44 -14.76 16.36
CA VAL A 64 6.20 -14.63 15.10
C VAL A 64 6.33 -13.16 14.69
N ARG A 65 5.25 -12.37 14.78
CA ARG A 65 5.31 -10.93 14.48
C ARG A 65 6.30 -10.22 15.40
N ARG A 66 6.28 -10.50 16.70
CA ARG A 66 7.20 -9.87 17.67
C ARG A 66 8.65 -10.22 17.32
N ASP A 67 8.90 -11.49 17.05
CA ASP A 67 10.21 -12.00 16.70
C ASP A 67 10.76 -11.31 15.43
N LEU A 68 10.02 -11.37 14.32
CA LEU A 68 10.43 -10.74 13.06
C LEU A 68 10.60 -9.22 13.16
N MET A 69 9.63 -8.53 13.77
CA MET A 69 9.61 -7.07 13.79
C MET A 69 10.57 -6.45 14.81
N VAL A 70 10.78 -7.11 15.95
CA VAL A 70 11.56 -6.56 17.07
C VAL A 70 12.94 -7.19 17.14
N GLN A 71 13.04 -8.52 17.06
CA GLN A 71 14.30 -9.22 17.22
C GLN A 71 15.11 -9.22 15.92
N HIS A 72 14.45 -9.49 14.79
CA HIS A 72 15.11 -9.56 13.48
C HIS A 72 15.11 -8.24 12.70
N GLY A 73 14.56 -7.17 13.27
CA GLY A 73 14.72 -5.82 12.73
C GLY A 73 13.97 -5.51 11.43
N TRP A 74 12.94 -6.30 11.06
CA TRP A 74 12.13 -6.09 9.84
C TRP A 74 11.32 -4.78 9.83
N ARG A 75 11.40 -3.98 10.90
CA ARG A 75 10.95 -2.59 10.91
C ARG A 75 11.78 -1.66 10.02
N ARG A 76 13.02 -2.05 9.71
CA ARG A 76 13.93 -1.28 8.88
C ARG A 76 13.97 -1.89 7.48
N PRO A 77 14.17 -1.06 6.45
CA PRO A 77 14.38 -1.57 5.11
C PRO A 77 15.60 -2.49 5.06
N ILE A 78 15.55 -3.52 4.23
CA ILE A 78 16.72 -4.38 3.95
C ILE A 78 17.76 -3.58 3.15
N VAL A 79 17.27 -2.76 2.20
CA VAL A 79 18.09 -1.88 1.36
C VAL A 79 17.41 -0.52 1.27
N GLU A 80 18.16 0.56 1.46
CA GLU A 80 17.64 1.90 1.23
C GLU A 80 17.35 2.10 -0.26
N ARG A 81 16.09 2.36 -0.60
CA ARG A 81 15.63 2.61 -1.97
C ARG A 81 14.65 3.77 -1.99
N PRO A 82 14.70 4.63 -3.02
CA PRO A 82 13.67 5.64 -3.18
C PRO A 82 12.31 4.97 -3.40
N VAL A 83 11.28 5.45 -2.70
CA VAL A 83 9.91 5.01 -2.89
C VAL A 83 9.31 5.78 -4.08
N PRO A 84 8.78 5.11 -5.11
CA PRO A 84 8.11 5.79 -6.22
C PRO A 84 6.94 6.64 -5.71
N ARG A 85 6.84 7.89 -6.20
CA ARG A 85 5.78 8.79 -5.72
C ARG A 85 4.42 8.40 -6.25
N SER A 86 4.39 7.80 -7.45
CA SER A 86 3.18 7.17 -8.00
C SER A 86 2.65 6.07 -7.07
N PHE A 87 3.53 5.18 -6.59
CA PHE A 87 3.18 4.16 -5.60
C PHE A 87 2.66 4.81 -4.31
N ALA A 88 3.41 5.75 -3.74
CA ALA A 88 3.02 6.41 -2.49
C ALA A 88 1.63 7.06 -2.59
N LEU A 89 1.34 7.77 -3.68
CA LEU A 89 0.03 8.39 -3.92
C LEU A 89 -1.08 7.34 -4.00
N LEU A 90 -0.89 6.32 -4.83
CA LEU A 90 -1.89 5.26 -5.03
C LEU A 90 -2.13 4.51 -3.72
N LYS A 91 -1.06 4.19 -2.98
CA LYS A 91 -1.11 3.38 -1.76
C LYS A 91 -2.00 3.99 -0.68
N LEU A 92 -2.11 5.32 -0.60
CA LEU A 92 -3.01 5.99 0.36
C LEU A 92 -4.47 5.55 0.23
N LEU A 93 -4.92 5.18 -0.97
CA LEU A 93 -6.30 4.69 -1.20
C LEU A 93 -6.49 3.22 -0.82
N PHE A 94 -5.40 2.50 -0.60
CA PHE A 94 -5.35 1.07 -0.32
C PHE A 94 -4.82 0.76 1.08
N LEU A 95 -4.71 1.78 1.95
CA LEU A 95 -4.38 1.58 3.36
C LEU A 95 -5.59 0.95 4.09
N PRO A 96 -5.38 -0.08 4.93
CA PRO A 96 -6.47 -0.76 5.65
C PRO A 96 -7.13 0.11 6.73
N GLY A 97 -6.44 1.16 7.17
CA GLY A 97 -6.92 2.09 8.18
C GLY A 97 -7.16 3.49 7.62
N GLU A 98 -7.66 4.35 8.50
CA GLU A 98 -7.79 5.76 8.24
C GLU A 98 -6.42 6.45 8.33
N ILE A 99 -6.24 7.51 7.55
CA ILE A 99 -5.00 8.29 7.60
C ILE A 99 -5.13 9.42 8.61
N LYS A 100 -4.06 9.66 9.38
CA LYS A 100 -4.00 10.77 10.33
C LYS A 100 -3.35 11.98 9.69
N MET A 101 -4.10 13.08 9.61
CA MET A 101 -3.65 14.34 9.04
C MET A 101 -4.08 15.48 9.96
N ASN A 102 -3.14 16.33 10.39
CA ASN A 102 -3.40 17.48 11.27
C ASN A 102 -4.14 17.17 12.58
N GLY A 103 -4.00 15.94 13.10
CA GLY A 103 -4.72 15.50 14.30
C GLY A 103 -6.12 14.95 14.02
N GLU A 104 -6.62 15.11 12.80
CA GLU A 104 -7.85 14.50 12.33
C GLU A 104 -7.58 13.16 11.66
N THR A 105 -8.60 12.32 11.63
CA THR A 105 -8.53 10.99 11.04
C THR A 105 -9.48 10.94 9.85
N VAL A 106 -8.94 10.65 8.67
CA VAL A 106 -9.65 10.69 7.40
C VAL A 106 -9.76 9.29 6.83
N ALA A 107 -11.01 8.81 6.68
CA ALA A 107 -11.30 7.57 6.00
C ALA A 107 -11.27 7.78 4.48
N ILE A 108 -10.39 7.08 3.77
CA ILE A 108 -10.35 7.09 2.31
C ILE A 108 -11.04 5.82 1.82
N LYS A 109 -12.15 5.99 1.09
CA LYS A 109 -12.82 4.84 0.45
C LYS A 109 -11.94 4.30 -0.68
N PRO A 110 -11.87 2.96 -0.85
CA PRO A 110 -11.20 2.34 -1.99
C PRO A 110 -11.73 2.88 -3.32
N GLU A 111 -10.85 2.92 -4.31
CA GLU A 111 -11.18 3.29 -5.69
C GLU A 111 -10.82 2.12 -6.62
N PRO A 112 -11.76 1.18 -6.86
CA PRO A 112 -11.49 -0.03 -7.63
C PRO A 112 -11.05 0.21 -9.07
N SER A 113 -11.42 1.36 -9.66
CA SER A 113 -11.08 1.73 -11.03
C SER A 113 -9.57 1.90 -11.27
N ILE A 114 -8.79 2.10 -10.20
CA ILE A 114 -7.33 2.18 -10.28
C ILE A 114 -6.72 0.87 -10.81
N ILE A 115 -7.28 -0.28 -10.43
CA ILE A 115 -6.65 -1.57 -10.74
C ILE A 115 -6.70 -1.87 -12.25
N PRO A 116 -7.84 -1.72 -12.95
CA PRO A 116 -7.86 -1.80 -14.42
C PRO A 116 -6.89 -0.83 -15.10
N CYS A 117 -6.80 0.43 -14.65
CA CYS A 117 -5.86 1.41 -15.21
C CYS A 117 -4.41 0.92 -15.08
N LEU A 118 -4.01 0.45 -13.88
CA LEU A 118 -2.68 -0.08 -13.65
C LEU A 118 -2.39 -1.31 -14.51
N ARG A 119 -3.34 -2.25 -14.64
CA ARG A 119 -3.19 -3.42 -15.52
C ARG A 119 -3.06 -3.05 -17.00
N GLY A 120 -3.66 -1.94 -17.42
CA GLY A 120 -3.52 -1.39 -18.76
C GLY A 120 -2.26 -0.54 -18.96
N GLY A 121 -1.36 -0.44 -17.96
CA GLY A 121 -0.18 0.42 -18.02
C GLY A 121 -0.47 1.92 -17.89
N GLN A 122 -1.72 2.29 -17.62
CA GLN A 122 -2.19 3.68 -17.51
C GLN A 122 -1.95 4.25 -16.10
N ILE A 123 -0.69 4.23 -15.65
CA ILE A 123 -0.30 4.67 -14.29
C ILE A 123 -0.66 6.13 -14.08
N ARG A 124 -0.42 6.99 -15.07
CA ARG A 124 -0.73 8.43 -14.98
C ARG A 124 -2.22 8.65 -14.72
N ASP A 125 -3.09 7.92 -15.40
CA ASP A 125 -4.53 8.09 -15.22
C ASP A 125 -4.99 7.52 -13.87
N ALA A 126 -4.40 6.41 -13.41
CA ALA A 126 -4.59 5.92 -12.05
C ALA A 126 -4.21 6.98 -11.00
N CYS A 127 -3.09 7.69 -11.17
CA CYS A 127 -2.66 8.76 -10.26
C CYS A 127 -3.62 9.96 -10.30
N LYS A 128 -4.14 10.35 -11.46
CA LYS A 128 -5.18 11.41 -11.56
C LYS A 128 -6.45 11.01 -10.82
N VAL A 129 -6.91 9.77 -10.99
CA VAL A 129 -8.08 9.23 -10.29
C VAL A 129 -7.85 9.25 -8.78
N ALA A 130 -6.68 8.77 -8.33
CA ALA A 130 -6.30 8.79 -6.92
C ALA A 130 -6.29 10.21 -6.34
N GLY A 131 -5.72 11.18 -7.06
CA GLY A 131 -5.68 12.56 -6.61
C GLY A 131 -7.06 13.20 -6.46
N ARG A 132 -7.98 12.93 -7.40
CA ARG A 132 -9.38 13.37 -7.29
C ARG A 132 -10.06 12.77 -6.06
N ARG A 133 -9.86 11.47 -5.82
CA ARG A 133 -10.42 10.76 -4.67
C ARG A 133 -9.90 11.33 -3.35
N LEU A 134 -8.59 11.53 -3.24
CA LEU A 134 -7.96 12.11 -2.05
C LEU A 134 -8.48 13.53 -1.82
N SER A 135 -8.56 14.35 -2.87
CA SER A 135 -9.05 15.72 -2.77
C SER A 135 -10.51 15.77 -2.32
N SER A 136 -11.35 14.84 -2.79
CA SER A 136 -12.74 14.72 -2.32
C SER A 136 -12.87 14.30 -0.85
N ALA A 137 -11.82 13.69 -0.29
CA ALA A 137 -11.71 13.33 1.12
C ALA A 137 -10.99 14.42 1.95
N GLY A 138 -10.71 15.59 1.37
CA GLY A 138 -10.02 16.70 2.06
C GLY A 138 -8.50 16.58 2.11
N VAL A 139 -7.91 15.61 1.40
CA VAL A 139 -6.48 15.31 1.41
C VAL A 139 -5.88 15.74 0.08
N ILE A 140 -5.07 16.80 0.08
CA ILE A 140 -4.60 17.43 -1.17
C ILE A 140 -3.17 16.96 -1.51
N PRO A 141 -2.97 16.19 -2.60
CA PRO A 141 -1.64 15.82 -3.05
C PRO A 141 -0.86 17.02 -3.59
N VAL A 142 0.48 16.96 -3.53
CA VAL A 142 1.40 17.94 -4.12
C VAL A 142 1.26 17.96 -5.65
N THR A 143 1.23 16.78 -6.26
CA THR A 143 1.05 16.55 -7.69
C THR A 143 0.40 15.18 -7.90
N THR A 144 -0.16 14.99 -9.09
CA THR A 144 -0.73 13.71 -9.55
C THR A 144 -0.10 13.23 -10.86
N ASP A 145 0.82 14.02 -11.43
CA ASP A 145 1.56 13.67 -12.62
C ASP A 145 2.98 13.27 -12.19
N PHE A 146 3.27 11.97 -12.29
CA PHE A 146 4.57 11.41 -11.95
C PHE A 146 5.18 10.77 -13.20
N PRO A 147 6.45 11.06 -13.50
CA PRO A 147 7.15 10.52 -14.67
C PRO A 147 7.56 9.05 -14.49
N ASP A 148 7.36 8.49 -13.29
CA ASP A 148 7.85 7.17 -12.87
C ASP A 148 7.25 6.04 -13.74
N GLY A 149 7.94 5.73 -14.84
CA GLY A 149 7.67 4.61 -15.74
C GLY A 149 7.97 3.29 -15.05
N SER A 150 6.96 2.74 -14.39
CA SER A 150 7.03 1.41 -13.77
C SER A 150 6.06 0.46 -14.45
N ASP A 151 6.22 -0.83 -14.20
CA ASP A 151 5.29 -1.86 -14.62
C ASP A 151 3.99 -1.73 -13.82
N GLY A 152 2.89 -1.37 -14.51
CA GLY A 152 1.59 -1.17 -13.87
C GLY A 152 1.03 -2.45 -13.22
N MET A 153 1.39 -3.63 -13.72
CA MET A 153 0.99 -4.90 -13.10
C MET A 153 1.72 -5.10 -11.76
N ARG A 154 3.02 -4.84 -11.71
CA ARG A 154 3.80 -4.89 -10.46
C ARG A 154 3.38 -3.81 -9.48
N MET A 155 3.05 -2.61 -9.96
CA MET A 155 2.45 -1.56 -9.14
C MET A 155 1.14 -2.02 -8.50
N ALA A 156 0.24 -2.63 -9.28
CA ALA A 156 -1.01 -3.18 -8.77
C ALA A 156 -0.78 -4.32 -7.75
N ALA A 157 0.24 -5.15 -7.97
CA ALA A 157 0.64 -6.18 -7.00
C ALA A 157 1.17 -5.55 -5.70
N ALA A 158 2.04 -4.55 -5.80
CA ALA A 158 2.60 -3.82 -4.66
C ALA A 158 1.53 -3.16 -3.78
N LEU A 159 0.40 -2.72 -4.35
CA LEU A 159 -0.72 -2.15 -3.57
C LEU A 159 -1.34 -3.17 -2.60
N LEU A 160 -1.22 -4.49 -2.84
CA LEU A 160 -1.66 -5.53 -1.91
C LEU A 160 -0.80 -5.63 -0.66
N LEU A 161 0.47 -5.25 -0.75
CA LEU A 161 1.42 -5.48 0.33
C LEU A 161 1.08 -4.60 1.53
N PRO A 162 0.92 -5.18 2.74
CA PRO A 162 0.78 -4.37 3.94
C PRO A 162 2.09 -3.60 4.15
N ILE A 163 1.98 -2.30 4.43
CA ILE A 163 3.14 -1.47 4.74
C ILE A 163 3.10 -1.02 6.20
N GLN A 164 4.27 -0.68 6.73
CA GLN A 164 4.41 0.11 7.94
C GLN A 164 4.72 1.57 7.56
N GLY A 165 4.57 2.47 8.53
CA GLY A 165 5.01 3.85 8.35
C GLY A 165 4.18 4.67 7.37
N ASP A 166 2.85 4.63 7.44
CA ASP A 166 1.95 5.40 6.57
C ASP A 166 2.33 6.89 6.46
N GLN A 167 2.86 7.47 7.54
CA GLN A 167 3.34 8.85 7.58
C GLN A 167 4.52 9.11 6.63
N GLU A 168 5.37 8.12 6.38
CA GLU A 168 6.52 8.25 5.47
C GLU A 168 6.04 8.39 4.03
N ILE A 169 5.10 7.54 3.59
CA ILE A 169 4.53 7.66 2.23
C ILE A 169 3.68 8.93 2.08
N MET A 170 2.98 9.36 3.13
CA MET A 170 2.21 10.60 3.12
C MET A 170 3.11 11.82 2.87
N ARG A 171 4.27 11.90 3.54
CA ARG A 171 5.23 13.00 3.37
C ARG A 171 5.77 13.14 1.94
N LEU A 172 5.79 12.06 1.17
CA LEU A 172 6.29 12.08 -0.21
C LEU A 172 5.32 12.76 -1.19
N VAL A 173 4.02 12.76 -0.88
CA VAL A 173 2.96 13.09 -1.85
C VAL A 173 1.94 14.11 -1.36
N LEU A 174 1.86 14.40 -0.06
CA LEU A 174 0.94 15.38 0.51
C LEU A 174 1.66 16.69 0.82
N ARG A 175 0.97 17.83 0.63
CA ARG A 175 1.49 19.12 1.08
C ARG A 175 1.52 19.15 2.61
N GLN A 176 2.68 19.47 3.18
CA GLN A 176 2.74 19.89 4.57
C GLN A 176 2.11 21.28 4.66
N GLN A 177 0.97 21.40 5.32
CA GLN A 177 0.47 22.73 5.69
C GLN A 177 1.24 23.17 6.93
N GLN A 178 2.05 24.23 6.79
CA GLN A 178 2.62 24.92 7.93
C GLN A 178 1.47 25.37 8.84
N LYS A 179 1.47 24.93 10.10
CA LYS A 179 0.74 25.66 11.14
C LYS A 179 1.41 27.04 11.21
N GLU A 180 0.77 28.06 10.65
CA GLU A 180 1.07 29.43 11.05
C GLU A 180 0.82 29.52 12.57
N ALA A 181 1.87 29.96 13.28
CA ALA A 181 1.91 30.10 14.73
C ALA A 181 1.22 31.38 15.17
#